data_AF-A0A8S1QJJ5-F1
#
_entry.id   AF-A0A8S1QJJ5-F1
#
_cell.length_a   1.000
_cell.length_b   1.000
_cell.length_c   1.000
_cell.angle_alpha   90.00
_cell.angle_beta   90.00
_cell.angle_gamma   90.00
#
_symmetry.space_group_name_H-M   'P 1'
#
loop_
_entity.id
_entity.type
_entity.pdbx_description
1 polymer ?
#
loop_
_entity_poly.entity_id
_entity_poly.type
_entity_poly.pdbx_seq_one_letter_code
_entity_poly.pdbx_strand_id
1 'polypeptide(L)'
;MYRYISEQGFKTSAIINSLKIFVRDFKDVSSISITKLNSEEITQALEIHSLQWHQSKDSTRIQREFKFNTFKETFAFMGSISAVADEMHHYPKWTQKENVVNVEISTKDCAGVSVKDILLAYTMDQLARDITNTQIISVCDSPKIVDSQILNAWNQNFSKTEEILQNFQKNTAQL
;
A
#
# COMPACT_ATOMS: atom_id res chain seq x y z
N MET A 1 8.87 15.75 -30.22
CA MET A 1 10.17 15.05 -30.09
C MET A 1 9.95 13.89 -29.14
N TYR A 2 9.52 12.77 -29.70
CA TYR A 2 9.16 11.55 -28.97
C TYR A 2 10.42 10.95 -28.37
N ARG A 3 10.47 10.84 -27.04
CA ARG A 3 11.57 10.21 -26.32
C ARG A 3 11.01 9.08 -25.46
N TYR A 4 11.39 7.87 -25.90
CA TYR A 4 11.53 6.63 -25.15
C TYR A 4 10.28 5.85 -24.74
N ILE A 5 9.92 4.98 -25.67
CA ILE A 5 9.42 3.63 -25.41
C ILE A 5 10.65 2.77 -25.03
N SER A 6 10.83 2.43 -23.75
CA SER A 6 11.68 1.31 -23.30
C SER A 6 11.44 0.96 -21.82
N GLU A 7 11.26 -0.34 -21.53
CA GLU A 7 11.66 -1.02 -20.27
C GLU A 7 10.84 -0.90 -18.95
N GLN A 8 9.60 -0.39 -18.91
CA GLN A 8 8.82 -0.34 -17.65
C GLN A 8 7.43 -0.96 -17.83
N GLY A 9 7.22 -2.18 -17.30
CA GLY A 9 6.06 -3.06 -17.51
C GLY A 9 4.70 -2.34 -17.65
N PHE A 10 3.99 -2.64 -18.74
CA PHE A 10 2.65 -2.09 -18.95
C PHE A 10 1.67 -2.64 -17.92
N LYS A 11 0.90 -1.74 -17.30
CA LYS A 11 -0.30 -2.12 -16.57
C LYS A 11 -1.33 -2.65 -17.56
N THR A 12 -1.60 -3.95 -17.54
CA THR A 12 -2.65 -4.53 -18.38
C THR A 12 -3.99 -4.43 -17.66
N SER A 13 -5.09 -4.30 -18.42
CA SER A 13 -6.43 -4.37 -17.84
C SER A 13 -6.66 -5.67 -17.05
N ALA A 14 -6.02 -6.77 -17.48
CA ALA A 14 -6.09 -8.06 -16.78
C ALA A 14 -5.43 -8.00 -15.39
N ILE A 15 -4.23 -7.42 -15.28
CA ILE A 15 -3.52 -7.30 -13.99
C ILE A 15 -4.23 -6.32 -13.06
N ILE A 16 -4.75 -5.20 -13.57
CA ILE A 16 -5.55 -4.30 -12.73
C ILE A 16 -6.79 -5.01 -12.21
N ASN A 17 -7.48 -5.79 -13.04
CA ASN A 17 -8.65 -6.54 -12.60
C ASN A 17 -8.31 -7.62 -11.56
N SER A 18 -7.10 -8.21 -11.59
CA SER A 18 -6.68 -9.17 -10.55
C SER A 18 -6.34 -8.48 -9.22
N LEU A 19 -5.86 -7.23 -9.27
CA LEU A 19 -5.47 -6.45 -8.10
C LEU A 19 -6.62 -5.63 -7.49
N LYS A 20 -7.60 -5.24 -8.29
CA LYS A 20 -8.66 -4.31 -7.91
C LYS A 20 -9.59 -4.95 -6.89
N ILE A 21 -9.56 -4.41 -5.68
CA ILE A 21 -10.52 -4.69 -4.62
C ILE A 21 -11.21 -3.40 -4.21
N PHE A 22 -12.51 -3.50 -3.96
CA PHE A 22 -13.27 -2.41 -3.36
C PHE A 22 -13.41 -2.66 -1.87
N VAL A 23 -12.95 -1.72 -1.06
CA VAL A 23 -12.96 -1.83 0.41
C VAL A 23 -13.76 -0.67 0.98
N ARG A 24 -14.77 -0.97 1.79
CA ARG A 24 -15.62 0.05 2.45
C ARG A 24 -15.15 0.32 3.87
N ASP A 25 -14.76 -0.74 4.56
CA ASP A 25 -14.29 -0.73 5.94
C ASP A 25 -13.09 -1.68 6.05
N PHE A 26 -12.13 -1.40 6.95
CA PHE A 26 -10.98 -2.27 7.16
C PHE A 26 -11.38 -3.68 7.62
N LYS A 27 -12.52 -3.82 8.31
CA LYS A 27 -13.07 -5.12 8.74
C LYS A 27 -13.41 -6.04 7.58
N ASP A 28 -13.73 -5.48 6.42
CA ASP A 28 -14.04 -6.25 5.20
C ASP A 28 -12.81 -6.99 4.68
N VAL A 29 -11.60 -6.53 5.01
CA VAL A 29 -10.33 -7.09 4.50
C VAL A 29 -10.13 -8.55 4.91
N SER A 30 -10.57 -8.91 6.12
CA SER A 30 -10.51 -10.28 6.62
C SER A 30 -11.20 -11.28 5.67
N SER A 31 -12.30 -10.86 5.04
CA SER A 31 -13.15 -11.68 4.17
C SER A 31 -12.70 -11.71 2.71
N ILE A 32 -11.67 -10.94 2.33
CA ILE A 32 -11.16 -10.92 0.96
C ILE A 32 -10.45 -12.24 0.65
N SER A 33 -10.77 -12.83 -0.52
CA SER A 33 -10.13 -14.02 -1.06
C SER A 33 -8.61 -13.82 -1.19
N ILE A 34 -7.86 -14.77 -0.65
CA ILE A 34 -6.40 -14.70 -0.65
C ILE A 34 -5.86 -15.33 -1.94
N THR A 35 -5.23 -14.51 -2.76
CA THR A 35 -4.47 -14.93 -3.94
C THR A 35 -3.03 -14.46 -3.80
N LYS A 36 -2.07 -15.34 -4.06
CA LYS A 36 -0.65 -14.98 -4.10
C LYS A 36 -0.38 -14.18 -5.37
N LEU A 37 0.15 -12.97 -5.20
CA LEU A 37 0.60 -12.12 -6.30
C LEU A 37 1.96 -12.58 -6.82
N ASN A 38 2.15 -12.48 -8.12
CA ASN A 38 3.47 -12.65 -8.74
C ASN A 38 4.29 -11.34 -8.71
N SER A 39 5.57 -11.40 -9.12
CA SER A 39 6.48 -10.26 -9.06
C SER A 39 6.01 -9.04 -9.87
N GLU A 40 5.37 -9.27 -11.02
CA GLU A 40 4.84 -8.21 -11.88
C GLU A 40 3.61 -7.56 -11.25
N GLU A 41 2.68 -8.37 -10.73
CA GLU A 41 1.50 -7.90 -10.00
C GLU A 41 1.87 -7.06 -8.78
N ILE A 42 2.89 -7.49 -8.01
CA ILE A 42 3.40 -6.71 -6.88
C ILE A 42 3.92 -5.36 -7.37
N THR A 43 4.81 -5.35 -8.36
CA THR A 43 5.37 -4.10 -8.91
C THR A 43 4.26 -3.14 -9.38
N GLN A 44 3.27 -3.65 -10.12
CA GLN A 44 2.16 -2.83 -10.60
C GLN A 44 1.29 -2.31 -9.46
N ALA A 45 1.00 -3.13 -8.45
CA ALA A 45 0.25 -2.71 -7.28
C ALA A 45 0.98 -1.58 -6.51
N LEU A 46 2.29 -1.70 -6.33
CA LEU A 46 3.12 -0.66 -5.72
C LEU A 46 3.08 0.64 -6.54
N GLU A 47 3.15 0.56 -7.86
CA GLU A 47 3.07 1.73 -8.75
C GLU A 47 1.68 2.38 -8.77
N ILE A 48 0.59 1.61 -8.79
CA ILE A 48 -0.80 2.13 -8.76
C ILE A 48 -0.99 3.03 -7.55
N HIS A 49 -0.41 2.64 -6.42
CA HIS A 49 -0.53 3.34 -5.15
C HIS A 49 0.66 4.26 -4.83
N SER A 50 1.62 4.40 -5.76
CA SER A 50 2.83 5.22 -5.61
C SER A 50 3.64 4.90 -4.34
N LEU A 51 3.72 3.62 -4.00
CA LEU A 51 4.34 3.10 -2.79
C LEU A 51 5.87 3.02 -2.93
N GLN A 52 6.60 3.46 -1.90
CA GLN A 52 8.07 3.36 -1.84
C GLN A 52 8.54 2.04 -1.19
N TRP A 53 7.75 0.98 -1.38
CA TRP A 53 8.03 -0.35 -0.85
C TRP A 53 8.82 -1.16 -1.88
N HIS A 54 9.59 -2.13 -1.41
CA HIS A 54 10.37 -3.01 -2.28
C HIS A 54 10.02 -4.47 -2.00
N GLN A 55 9.88 -5.27 -3.04
CA GLN A 55 9.71 -6.72 -2.89
C GLN A 55 11.04 -7.40 -2.58
N SER A 56 11.01 -8.50 -1.82
CA SER A 56 12.19 -9.36 -1.63
C SER A 56 12.60 -10.03 -2.94
N LYS A 57 13.84 -10.56 -2.97
CA LYS A 57 14.40 -11.24 -4.16
C LYS A 57 13.55 -12.41 -4.66
N ASP A 58 12.84 -13.08 -3.76
CA ASP A 58 11.94 -14.20 -4.03
C ASP A 58 10.47 -13.77 -4.18
N SER A 59 10.17 -12.47 -4.13
CA SER A 59 8.83 -11.89 -4.25
C SER A 59 7.81 -12.43 -3.24
N THR A 60 8.28 -12.91 -2.08
CA THR A 60 7.41 -13.49 -1.03
C THR A 60 6.97 -12.47 0.01
N ARG A 61 7.57 -11.28 0.01
CA ARG A 61 7.32 -10.22 0.99
C ARG A 61 7.63 -8.85 0.40
N ILE A 62 7.01 -7.81 0.95
CA ILE A 62 7.35 -6.41 0.68
C ILE A 62 7.95 -5.78 1.94
N GLN A 63 8.88 -4.85 1.73
CA GLN A 63 9.67 -4.25 2.81
C GLN A 63 9.80 -2.74 2.63
N ARG A 64 9.80 -2.01 3.75
CA ARG A 64 10.06 -0.57 3.80
C ARG A 64 10.61 -0.13 5.16
N GLU A 65 11.48 0.88 5.13
CA GLU A 65 11.96 1.60 6.31
C GLU A 65 11.19 2.93 6.47
N PHE A 66 10.66 3.18 7.66
CA PHE A 66 10.05 4.45 8.05
C PHE A 66 10.97 5.17 9.03
N LYS A 67 11.21 6.47 8.81
CA LYS A 67 12.03 7.32 9.69
C LYS A 67 11.20 8.50 10.19
N PHE A 68 11.25 8.72 11.49
CA PHE A 68 10.55 9.82 12.17
C PHE A 68 11.55 10.75 12.85
N ASN A 69 11.12 11.96 13.17
CA ASN A 69 11.98 12.94 13.84
C ASN A 69 12.09 12.66 15.33
N THR A 70 11.03 12.09 15.91
CA THR A 70 10.95 11.82 17.34
C THR A 70 10.45 10.41 17.66
N PHE A 71 10.77 9.95 18.86
CA PHE A 71 10.29 8.66 19.36
C PHE A 71 8.77 8.67 19.57
N LYS A 72 8.19 9.84 19.88
CA LYS A 72 6.74 10.01 20.02
C LYS A 72 6.03 9.80 18.68
N GLU A 73 6.52 10.38 17.60
CA GLU A 73 6.02 10.13 16.23
C GLU A 73 6.12 8.65 15.88
N THR A 74 7.24 8.01 16.21
CA THR A 74 7.46 6.59 15.97
C THR A 74 6.40 5.73 16.68
N PHE A 75 6.13 6.01 17.96
CA PHE A 75 5.11 5.28 18.73
C PHE A 75 3.69 5.61 18.28
N ALA A 76 3.39 6.86 17.92
CA ALA A 76 2.10 7.23 17.35
C ALA A 76 1.83 6.45 16.06
N PHE A 77 2.85 6.30 15.21
CA PHE A 77 2.75 5.50 13.99
C PHE A 77 2.45 4.03 14.29
N MET A 78 3.26 3.41 15.16
CA MET A 78 3.05 2.01 15.54
C MET A 78 1.68 1.79 16.19
N GLY A 79 1.20 2.72 17.01
CA GLY A 79 -0.13 2.68 17.62
C GLY A 79 -1.25 2.75 16.60
N SER A 80 -1.19 3.70 15.66
CA SER A 80 -2.18 3.81 14.59
C SER A 80 -2.24 2.56 13.71
N ILE A 81 -1.08 1.99 13.36
CA ILE A 81 -1.05 0.74 12.58
C ILE A 81 -1.55 -0.46 13.38
N SER A 82 -1.33 -0.49 14.70
CA SER A 82 -1.85 -1.57 15.53
C SER A 82 -3.39 -1.60 15.50
N ALA A 83 -4.05 -0.45 15.53
CA ALA A 83 -5.52 -0.37 15.40
C ALA A 83 -6.01 -0.88 14.04
N VAL A 84 -5.41 -0.40 12.95
CA VAL A 84 -5.77 -0.81 11.58
C VAL A 84 -5.52 -2.31 11.36
N ALA A 85 -4.37 -2.82 11.80
CA ALA A 85 -4.01 -4.23 11.64
C ALA A 85 -5.00 -5.16 12.35
N ASP A 86 -5.52 -4.74 13.52
CA ASP A 86 -6.53 -5.48 14.27
C ASP A 86 -7.87 -5.50 13.53
N GLU A 87 -8.32 -4.37 12.97
CA GLU A 87 -9.53 -4.34 12.15
C GLU A 87 -9.39 -5.22 10.90
N MET A 88 -8.26 -5.12 10.20
CA MET A 88 -7.97 -5.92 9.00
C MET A 88 -7.78 -7.41 9.29
N HIS A 89 -7.53 -7.79 10.55
CA HIS A 89 -7.01 -9.11 10.94
C HIS A 89 -5.77 -9.50 10.11
N HIS A 90 -4.90 -8.52 9.86
CA HIS A 90 -3.71 -8.69 9.02
C HIS A 90 -2.56 -7.88 9.59
N TYR A 91 -1.52 -8.57 10.06
CA TYR A 91 -0.51 -7.97 10.91
C TYR A 91 0.84 -7.85 10.18
N PRO A 92 1.53 -6.69 10.28
CA PRO A 92 2.87 -6.55 9.76
C PRO A 92 3.87 -7.24 10.70
N LYS A 93 5.04 -7.56 10.17
CA LYS A 93 6.24 -7.81 10.98
C LYS A 93 7.09 -6.56 10.96
N TRP A 94 7.50 -6.07 12.13
CA TRP A 94 8.41 -4.92 12.19
C TRP A 94 9.51 -5.09 13.24
N THR A 95 10.57 -4.31 13.09
CA THR A 95 11.55 -4.03 14.13
C THR A 95 11.70 -2.52 14.27
N GLN A 96 11.93 -2.04 15.49
CA GLN A 96 12.09 -0.62 15.76
C GLN A 96 13.45 -0.38 16.44
N LYS A 97 14.17 0.64 15.98
CA LYS A 97 15.42 1.12 16.56
C LYS A 97 15.43 2.65 16.53
N GLU A 98 15.52 3.28 17.69
CA GLU A 98 15.41 4.75 17.83
C GLU A 98 14.16 5.32 17.12
N ASN A 99 14.31 6.15 16.09
CA ASN A 99 13.18 6.70 15.36
C ASN A 99 12.94 6.01 14.00
N VAL A 100 13.41 4.77 13.88
CA VAL A 100 13.35 3.99 12.64
C VAL A 100 12.52 2.72 12.86
N VAL A 101 11.55 2.48 11.97
CA VAL A 101 10.73 1.26 11.94
C VAL A 101 10.97 0.55 10.62
N ASN A 102 11.55 -0.64 10.68
CA ASN A 102 11.73 -1.52 9.54
C ASN A 102 10.55 -2.48 9.46
N VAL A 103 9.85 -2.49 8.34
CA VAL A 103 8.61 -3.25 8.17
C VAL A 103 8.76 -4.28 7.05
N GLU A 104 8.23 -5.45 7.29
CA GLU A 104 8.10 -6.58 6.37
C GLU A 104 6.65 -7.06 6.42
N ILE A 105 6.01 -7.22 5.26
CA ILE A 105 4.62 -7.69 5.17
C ILE A 105 4.52 -8.83 4.16
N SER A 106 3.82 -9.88 4.56
CA SER A 106 3.41 -10.99 3.71
C SER A 106 2.19 -11.68 4.29
N THR A 107 1.41 -12.33 3.42
CA THR A 107 0.27 -13.14 3.78
C THR A 107 0.69 -14.59 4.00
N LYS A 108 0.58 -15.06 5.24
CA LYS A 108 1.00 -16.41 5.64
C LYS A 108 0.24 -17.50 4.87
N ASP A 109 -1.06 -17.34 4.68
CA ASP A 109 -1.94 -18.36 4.10
C ASP A 109 -1.60 -18.69 2.64
N CYS A 110 -1.00 -17.75 1.90
CA CYS A 110 -0.52 -17.99 0.54
C CYS A 110 1.00 -18.04 0.43
N ALA A 111 1.73 -18.02 1.56
CA ALA A 111 3.20 -18.00 1.60
C ALA A 111 3.79 -16.97 0.62
N GLY A 112 3.28 -15.75 0.63
CA GLY A 112 3.66 -14.71 -0.32
C GLY A 112 2.94 -13.39 -0.09
N VAL A 113 3.03 -12.49 -1.07
CA VAL A 113 2.31 -11.21 -1.05
C VAL A 113 0.90 -11.41 -1.60
N SER A 114 -0.09 -10.82 -0.96
CA SER A 114 -1.47 -10.70 -1.43
C SER A 114 -1.89 -9.23 -1.49
N VAL A 115 -3.08 -8.94 -2.02
CA VAL A 115 -3.63 -7.58 -2.04
C VAL A 115 -3.83 -7.01 -0.62
N LYS A 116 -4.02 -7.86 0.40
CA LYS A 116 -4.10 -7.43 1.82
C LYS A 116 -2.80 -6.76 2.27
N ASP A 117 -1.66 -7.27 1.82
CA ASP A 117 -0.34 -6.71 2.12
C ASP A 117 -0.16 -5.33 1.46
N ILE A 118 -0.62 -5.18 0.21
CA ILE A 118 -0.56 -3.91 -0.52
C ILE A 118 -1.43 -2.85 0.16
N LEU A 119 -2.64 -3.22 0.59
CA LEU A 119 -3.53 -2.30 1.30
C LEU A 119 -2.96 -1.87 2.65
N LEU A 120 -2.37 -2.79 3.41
CA LEU A 120 -1.71 -2.46 4.67
C LEU A 120 -0.51 -1.53 4.43
N ALA A 121 0.33 -1.84 3.43
CA ALA A 121 1.46 -0.98 3.04
C ALA A 121 1.01 0.43 2.62
N TYR A 122 -0.07 0.54 1.85
CA TYR A 122 -0.67 1.83 1.47
C TYR A 122 -1.16 2.62 2.68
N THR A 123 -1.82 1.94 3.62
CA THR A 123 -2.33 2.56 4.85
C THR A 123 -1.19 3.04 5.74
N MET A 124 -0.10 2.26 5.84
CA MET A 124 1.12 2.66 6.53
C MET A 124 1.74 3.92 5.92
N ASP A 125 1.78 4.02 4.61
CA ASP A 125 2.30 5.21 3.92
C ASP A 125 1.47 6.47 4.20
N GLN A 126 0.13 6.36 4.20
CA GLN A 126 -0.73 7.50 4.52
C GLN A 126 -0.54 7.95 5.97
N LEU A 127 -0.57 7.00 6.91
CA LEU A 127 -0.43 7.32 8.32
C LEU A 127 0.96 7.88 8.68
N ALA A 128 2.02 7.35 8.08
CA ALA A 128 3.36 7.91 8.24
C ALA A 128 3.41 9.37 7.76
N ARG A 129 2.80 9.67 6.61
CA ARG A 129 2.71 11.05 6.09
C ARG A 129 1.96 11.96 7.04
N ASP A 130 0.79 11.54 7.52
CA ASP A 130 -0.04 12.35 8.42
C ASP A 130 0.68 12.65 9.73
N ILE A 131 1.40 11.67 10.28
CA ILE A 131 2.19 11.83 11.50
C ILE A 131 3.34 12.80 11.28
N THR A 132 4.07 12.71 10.16
CA THR A 132 5.15 13.66 9.86
C THR A 132 4.67 15.09 9.62
N ASN A 133 3.39 15.26 9.25
CA ASN A 133 2.78 16.56 9.01
C ASN A 133 2.03 17.12 10.24
N THR A 134 1.93 16.35 11.32
CA THR A 134 1.21 16.73 12.54
C THR A 134 2.18 16.91 13.69
N GLN A 135 1.97 17.93 14.54
CA GLN A 135 2.75 18.04 15.77
C GLN A 135 2.24 17.06 16.83
N ILE A 136 3.00 16.00 17.07
CA ILE A 136 2.70 15.00 18.10
C ILE A 136 3.25 15.47 19.46
N ILE A 137 2.37 16.00 20.31
CA ILE A 137 2.71 16.50 21.65
C ILE A 137 2.72 15.33 22.65
N SER A 138 1.68 14.49 22.62
CA SER A 138 1.57 13.25 23.40
C SER A 138 1.36 12.03 22.49
N VAL A 139 1.80 10.86 22.94
CA VAL A 139 1.52 9.57 22.26
C VAL A 139 0.02 9.28 22.25
N CYS A 140 -0.72 9.78 23.24
CA CYS A 140 -2.18 9.66 23.30
C CYS A 140 -2.90 10.57 22.29
N ASP A 141 -2.20 11.56 21.72
CA ASP A 141 -2.74 12.49 20.72
C ASP A 141 -2.57 11.96 19.29
N SER A 142 -2.37 10.65 19.14
CA SER A 142 -2.21 10.03 17.82
C SER A 142 -3.38 10.45 16.92
N PRO A 143 -3.11 10.84 15.66
CA PRO A 143 -4.15 11.33 14.77
C PRO A 143 -5.31 10.34 14.72
N LYS A 144 -6.54 10.84 14.90
CA LYS A 144 -7.72 10.01 14.68
C LYS A 144 -7.70 9.58 13.23
N ILE A 145 -7.53 8.28 13.01
CA ILE A 145 -7.52 7.69 11.68
C ILE A 145 -8.90 7.96 11.07
N VAL A 146 -8.93 8.60 9.91
CA VAL A 146 -10.16 8.77 9.14
C VAL A 146 -10.18 7.68 8.09
N ASP A 147 -10.57 6.47 8.51
CA ASP A 147 -10.52 5.25 7.70
C ASP A 147 -11.17 5.47 6.32
N SER A 148 -12.30 6.17 6.30
CA SER A 148 -13.04 6.48 5.07
C SER A 148 -12.21 7.28 4.05
N GLN A 149 -11.33 8.20 4.47
CA GLN A 149 -10.51 8.96 3.53
C GLN A 149 -9.43 8.08 2.89
N ILE A 150 -8.77 7.23 3.70
CA ILE A 150 -7.74 6.31 3.22
C ILE A 150 -8.36 5.31 2.24
N LEU A 151 -9.48 4.68 2.61
CA LEU A 151 -10.15 3.69 1.77
C LEU A 151 -10.75 4.30 0.50
N ASN A 152 -11.30 5.52 0.56
CA ASN A 152 -11.77 6.23 -0.63
C ASN A 152 -10.62 6.53 -1.60
N ALA A 153 -9.49 7.02 -1.10
CA ALA A 153 -8.32 7.29 -1.93
C ALA A 153 -7.74 6.00 -2.53
N TRP A 154 -7.70 4.91 -1.76
CA TRP A 154 -7.36 3.56 -2.24
C TRP A 154 -8.23 3.16 -3.45
N ASN A 155 -9.56 3.22 -3.28
CA ASN A 155 -10.51 2.82 -4.32
C ASN A 155 -10.37 3.71 -5.59
N GLN A 156 -10.14 5.01 -5.41
CA GLN A 156 -9.98 5.97 -6.52
C GLN A 156 -8.71 5.72 -7.35
N ASN A 157 -7.62 5.25 -6.74
CA ASN A 157 -6.37 4.98 -7.46
C ASN A 157 -6.54 3.93 -8.57
N PHE A 158 -7.38 2.90 -8.33
CA PHE A 158 -7.71 1.92 -9.36
C PHE A 158 -8.50 2.55 -10.50
N SER A 159 -9.56 3.30 -10.20
CA SER A 159 -10.39 3.97 -11.22
C SER A 159 -9.57 4.92 -12.09
N LYS A 160 -8.68 5.70 -11.48
CA LYS A 160 -7.78 6.61 -12.20
C LYS A 160 -6.83 5.84 -13.11
N THR A 161 -6.29 4.71 -12.65
CA THR A 161 -5.38 3.89 -13.46
C THR A 161 -6.10 3.28 -14.65
N GLU A 162 -7.33 2.79 -14.46
CA GLU A 162 -8.16 2.27 -15.54
C GLU A 162 -8.45 3.33 -16.61
N GLU A 163 -8.79 4.55 -16.19
CA GLU A 163 -9.04 5.67 -17.11
C GLU A 163 -7.79 6.01 -17.94
N ILE A 164 -6.62 6.09 -17.30
CA ILE A 164 -5.34 6.35 -17.98
C ILE A 164 -5.07 5.29 -19.05
N LEU A 165 -5.31 4.01 -18.74
CA LEU A 165 -5.11 2.93 -19.70
C LEU A 165 -6.09 2.97 -20.87
N GLN A 166 -7.37 3.24 -20.61
CA GLN A 166 -8.37 3.38 -21.66
C GLN A 166 -8.01 4.53 -22.61
N ASN A 167 -7.56 5.67 -22.07
CA ASN A 167 -7.12 6.80 -22.87
C ASN A 167 -5.86 6.47 -23.69
N PHE A 168 -4.92 5.72 -23.11
CA PHE A 168 -3.74 5.25 -23.84
C PHE A 168 -4.12 4.34 -25.02
N GLN A 169 -5.00 3.37 -24.81
CA GLN A 169 -5.47 2.44 -25.86
C GLN A 169 -6.22 3.16 -26.98
N LYS A 170 -7.03 4.17 -26.66
CA LYS A 170 -7.72 5.00 -27.67
C LYS A 170 -6.72 5.77 -28.53
N ASN A 171 -5.69 6.35 -27.92
CA ASN A 171 -4.69 7.14 -28.63
C ASN A 171 -3.78 6.28 -29.52
N THR A 172 -3.48 5.03 -29.14
CA THR A 172 -2.70 4.12 -29.98
C THR A 172 -3.51 3.51 -31.11
N ALA A 173 -4.82 3.34 -30.97
CA ALA A 173 -5.70 2.84 -32.03
C ALA A 173 -6.02 3.87 -33.13
N GLN A 174 -5.68 5.15 -32.91
CA GLN A 174 -5.92 6.27 -33.84
C GLN A 174 -4.68 6.65 -34.68
N LEU A 175 -3.54 5.96 -34.48
CA LEU A 175 -2.28 6.14 -35.22
C LEU A 175 -2.06 4.96 -36.17
#